data_AF-A0A7H0HWE1-F1
#
_entry.id   AF-A0A7H0HWE1-F1
#
_cell.length_a   1.000
_cell.length_b   1.000
_cell.length_c   1.000
_cell.angle_alpha   90.00
_cell.angle_beta   90.00
_cell.angle_gamma   90.00
#
_symmetry.space_group_name_H-M   'P 1'
#
loop_
_entity.id
_entity.type
_entity.pdbx_description
1 polymer ?
#
loop_
_entity_poly.entity_id
_entity_poly.type
_entity_poly.pdbx_seq_one_letter_code
_entity_poly.pdbx_strand_id
1 'polypeptide(L)'
;MDTPQISAPSRAPSRVPGRVTAFGVVHVHAIHTERFTIVGNHLAQHGELSLTAIGLAVHIQSLPDGAKVGIKTLSARFPESEARIAAALRELETHSYLRRFKERIPGGAVVTRTISYARPETVHESGPPQPVRPAEPIEPVAPGPVPSPVDPEPEPEPVPVPAPVESGPLPVPVPAAADPAPAPPPEPEAPRAGPPSAPPAPLPEPVAYDPDRLRVASGLLCALRRDDARLLLSEHEVRRLTPAVAAWLEREAGPDAVRLALTTGLPAALRRPAGLLAHRLATLAPPPLPAPAPPPLPMRNCDGCERGIRAPEGERCRDCRGTAARAA
;
A
#
# COMPACT_ATOMS: atom_id res chain seq x y z
N MET A 1 21.74 -8.89 -68.28
CA MET A 1 22.38 -7.71 -67.68
C MET A 1 21.25 -6.79 -67.28
N ASP A 2 20.82 -6.87 -66.03
CA ASP A 2 20.12 -5.78 -65.33
C ASP A 2 20.12 -6.15 -63.85
N THR A 3 21.02 -5.50 -63.14
CA THR A 3 21.39 -5.75 -61.75
C THR A 3 20.31 -5.19 -60.84
N PRO A 4 19.67 -5.96 -59.94
CA PRO A 4 18.77 -5.38 -58.96
C PRO A 4 19.59 -4.54 -57.98
N GLN A 5 19.37 -3.23 -57.97
CA GLN A 5 19.95 -2.30 -57.01
C GLN A 5 19.49 -2.70 -55.59
N ILE A 6 20.46 -3.16 -54.80
CA ILE A 6 20.35 -3.33 -53.35
C ILE A 6 20.39 -1.93 -52.73
N SER A 7 19.25 -1.26 -52.74
CA SER A 7 19.05 -0.01 -52.00
C SER A 7 18.60 -0.34 -50.58
N ALA A 8 19.40 0.16 -49.63
CA ALA A 8 19.33 0.09 -48.17
C ALA A 8 17.96 -0.24 -47.52
N PRO A 9 17.95 -0.99 -46.39
CA PRO A 9 16.72 -1.26 -45.64
C PRO A 9 16.07 0.06 -45.16
N SER A 10 14.80 0.26 -45.53
CA SER A 10 14.07 1.52 -45.34
C SER A 10 13.72 1.89 -43.89
N ARG A 11 14.17 1.16 -42.86
CA ARG A 11 13.96 1.54 -41.45
C ARG A 11 15.08 1.03 -40.56
N ALA A 12 15.74 1.94 -39.83
CA ALA A 12 16.36 1.58 -38.57
C ALA A 12 15.23 1.14 -37.60
N PRO A 13 15.36 0.00 -36.91
CA PRO A 13 14.37 -0.42 -35.92
C PRO A 13 14.48 0.46 -34.68
N SER A 14 13.82 1.62 -34.70
CA SER A 14 13.53 2.38 -33.48
C SER A 14 12.38 1.69 -32.75
N ARG A 15 12.66 0.55 -32.11
CA ARG A 15 11.77 -0.05 -31.10
C ARG A 15 12.48 -0.05 -29.76
N VAL A 16 12.59 1.15 -29.18
CA VAL A 16 12.68 1.31 -27.73
C VAL A 16 11.57 2.28 -27.34
N PRO A 17 10.49 1.82 -26.71
CA PRO A 17 9.49 2.71 -26.15
C PRO A 17 10.05 3.26 -24.84
N GLY A 18 10.66 4.44 -24.92
CA GLY A 18 11.20 5.14 -23.77
C GLY A 18 11.79 6.46 -24.23
N ARG A 19 11.52 7.53 -23.49
CA ARG A 19 12.19 8.83 -23.65
C ARG A 19 13.68 8.55 -23.52
N VAL A 20 14.41 8.57 -24.64
CA VAL A 20 15.87 8.35 -24.64
C VAL A 20 16.47 9.56 -23.93
N THR A 21 16.71 9.42 -22.62
CA THR A 21 17.56 10.37 -21.91
C THR A 21 18.92 10.28 -22.56
N ALA A 22 19.42 11.40 -23.08
CA ALA A 22 20.67 11.46 -23.86
C ALA A 22 21.90 10.94 -23.07
N PHE A 23 21.78 10.76 -21.75
CA PHE A 23 22.77 10.19 -20.85
C PHE A 23 22.06 9.41 -19.73
N GLY A 24 22.64 8.30 -19.26
CA GLY A 24 22.12 7.50 -18.14
C GLY A 24 22.21 5.99 -18.35
N VAL A 25 21.85 5.22 -17.33
CA VAL A 25 21.78 3.75 -17.40
C VAL A 25 20.49 3.33 -18.10
N VAL A 26 20.60 2.59 -19.20
CA VAL A 26 19.46 1.93 -19.84
C VAL A 26 19.33 0.55 -19.22
N HIS A 27 18.25 0.32 -18.48
CA HIS A 27 17.96 -0.97 -17.89
C HIS A 27 17.27 -1.89 -18.90
N VAL A 28 17.90 -3.03 -19.19
CA VAL A 28 17.23 -4.15 -19.86
C VAL A 28 16.79 -5.12 -18.77
N HIS A 29 15.48 -5.20 -18.54
CA HIS A 29 14.91 -6.05 -17.51
C HIS A 29 14.61 -7.45 -18.06
N ALA A 30 15.12 -8.48 -17.38
CA ALA A 30 14.66 -9.86 -17.54
C ALA A 30 13.87 -10.25 -16.30
N ILE A 31 12.78 -11.01 -16.47
CA ILE A 31 12.01 -11.52 -15.35
C ILE A 31 12.80 -12.67 -14.73
N HIS A 32 13.21 -12.51 -13.48
CA HIS A 32 13.79 -13.59 -12.67
C HIS A 32 12.68 -14.26 -11.88
N THR A 33 12.49 -15.57 -12.07
CA THR A 33 11.47 -16.36 -11.36
C THR A 33 12.05 -17.15 -10.19
N GLU A 34 13.36 -17.35 -10.14
CA GLU A 34 14.04 -18.16 -9.13
C GLU A 34 15.39 -17.52 -8.73
N ARG A 35 15.89 -17.89 -7.55
CA ARG A 35 17.23 -17.52 -7.04
C ARG A 35 17.51 -16.02 -7.07
N PHE A 36 16.53 -15.22 -6.68
CA PHE A 36 16.68 -13.77 -6.53
C PHE A 36 16.30 -13.35 -5.11
N THR A 37 16.85 -12.22 -4.68
CA THR A 37 16.53 -11.57 -3.41
C THR A 37 15.97 -10.19 -3.71
N ILE A 38 14.84 -9.85 -3.10
CA ILE A 38 14.24 -8.52 -3.24
C ILE A 38 14.97 -7.59 -2.28
N VAL A 39 15.65 -6.58 -2.83
CA VAL A 39 16.35 -5.56 -2.06
C VAL A 39 15.55 -4.26 -2.15
N GLY A 40 15.25 -3.65 -1.01
CA GLY A 40 14.56 -2.36 -0.98
C GLY A 40 15.50 -1.20 -1.33
N ASN A 41 14.94 -0.14 -1.95
CA ASN A 41 15.70 1.04 -2.34
C ASN A 41 16.31 1.77 -1.14
N HIS A 42 15.71 1.67 0.05
CA HIS A 42 16.26 2.25 1.29
C HIS A 42 17.64 1.68 1.64
N LEU A 43 17.90 0.42 1.32
CA LEU A 43 19.24 -0.17 1.46
C LEU A 43 20.11 0.09 0.21
N ALA A 44 19.56 -0.14 -0.98
CA ALA A 44 20.34 -0.05 -2.23
C ALA A 44 20.84 1.36 -2.55
N GLN A 45 20.15 2.40 -2.07
CA GLN A 45 20.45 3.81 -2.32
C GLN A 45 20.77 4.55 -1.02
N HIS A 46 21.18 3.83 0.03
CA HIS A 46 21.45 4.45 1.32
C HIS A 46 22.61 5.44 1.24
N GLY A 47 22.39 6.69 1.65
CA GLY A 47 23.36 7.78 1.51
C GLY A 47 24.54 7.71 2.49
N GLU A 48 24.36 7.07 3.65
CA GLU A 48 25.36 7.04 4.73
C GLU A 48 26.12 5.70 4.82
N LEU A 49 25.68 4.67 4.09
CA LEU A 49 26.35 3.37 4.09
C LEU A 49 27.41 3.33 2.99
N SER A 50 28.54 2.70 3.26
CA SER A 50 29.50 2.39 2.21
C SER A 50 28.94 1.36 1.20
N LEU A 51 29.43 1.40 -0.04
CA LEU A 51 29.07 0.38 -1.04
C LEU A 51 29.45 -1.04 -0.59
N THR A 52 30.52 -1.19 0.20
CA THR A 52 30.87 -2.47 0.81
C THR A 52 29.82 -2.91 1.83
N ALA A 53 29.30 -2.00 2.67
CA ALA A 53 28.21 -2.30 3.60
C ALA A 53 26.91 -2.67 2.86
N ILE A 54 26.54 -1.92 1.83
CA ILE A 54 25.36 -2.22 0.99
C ILE A 54 25.52 -3.61 0.35
N GLY A 55 26.68 -3.88 -0.27
CA GLY A 55 26.98 -5.17 -0.88
C GLY A 55 26.93 -6.33 0.11
N LEU A 56 27.47 -6.15 1.32
CA LEU A 56 27.40 -7.15 2.39
C LEU A 56 25.97 -7.37 2.88
N ALA A 57 25.17 -6.31 3.03
CA ALA A 57 23.77 -6.45 3.43
C ALA A 57 22.92 -7.20 2.38
N VAL A 58 23.12 -6.90 1.10
CA VAL A 58 22.50 -7.64 -0.02
C VAL A 58 22.94 -9.11 0.01
N HIS A 59 24.22 -9.36 0.23
CA HIS A 59 24.72 -10.72 0.35
C HIS A 59 24.08 -11.47 1.52
N ILE A 60 24.01 -10.87 2.70
CA ILE A 60 23.41 -11.47 3.90
C ILE A 60 21.94 -11.81 3.67
N GLN A 61 21.17 -10.94 3.00
CA GLN A 61 19.76 -11.20 2.68
C GLN A 61 19.56 -12.34 1.67
N SER A 62 20.58 -12.66 0.87
CA SER A 62 20.52 -13.78 -0.07
C SER A 62 20.83 -15.14 0.55
N LEU A 63 21.34 -15.16 1.79
CA LEU A 63 21.70 -16.40 2.47
C LEU A 63 20.50 -17.05 3.14
N PRO A 64 20.45 -18.40 3.22
CA PRO A 64 19.45 -19.09 4.01
C PRO A 64 19.67 -18.84 5.51
N ASP A 65 18.61 -19.02 6.30
CA ASP A 65 18.66 -18.93 7.74
C ASP A 65 19.73 -19.87 8.33
N GLY A 66 20.50 -19.36 9.30
CA GLY A 66 21.59 -20.10 9.94
C GLY A 66 22.93 -20.06 9.21
N ALA A 67 23.03 -19.36 8.06
CA ALA A 67 24.31 -19.15 7.40
C ALA A 67 25.31 -18.40 8.30
N LYS A 68 26.60 -18.78 8.22
CA LYS A 68 27.66 -18.19 9.04
C LYS A 68 28.08 -16.82 8.49
N VAL A 69 27.64 -15.76 9.14
CA VAL A 69 28.02 -14.37 8.83
C VAL A 69 29.08 -13.90 9.83
N GLY A 70 30.35 -14.15 9.52
CA GLY A 70 31.49 -13.74 10.34
C GLY A 70 32.59 -13.09 9.50
N ILE A 71 33.42 -12.25 10.13
CA ILE A 71 34.47 -11.47 9.42
C ILE A 71 35.38 -12.39 8.60
N LYS A 72 35.89 -13.47 9.21
CA LYS A 72 36.76 -14.46 8.54
C LYS A 72 36.04 -15.23 7.42
N THR A 73 34.75 -15.54 7.61
CA THR A 73 33.96 -16.24 6.59
C THR A 73 33.72 -15.36 5.37
N LEU A 74 33.47 -14.07 5.58
CA LEU A 74 33.24 -13.10 4.52
C LEU A 74 34.55 -12.72 3.81
N SER A 75 35.66 -12.55 4.54
CA SER A 75 36.96 -12.23 3.95
C SER A 75 37.53 -13.36 3.09
N ALA A 76 37.16 -14.61 3.40
CA ALA A 76 37.50 -15.76 2.56
C ALA A 76 36.75 -15.77 1.20
N ARG A 77 35.61 -15.08 1.09
CA ARG A 77 34.74 -15.10 -0.09
C ARG A 77 34.86 -13.85 -0.97
N PHE A 78 35.10 -12.69 -0.37
CA PHE A 78 35.15 -11.41 -1.08
C PHE A 78 36.58 -10.88 -1.17
N PRO A 79 36.93 -10.13 -2.24
CA PRO A 79 38.24 -9.49 -2.38
C PRO A 79 38.38 -8.25 -1.48
N GLU A 80 37.91 -8.32 -0.24
CA GLU A 80 37.86 -7.23 0.73
C GLU A 80 38.65 -7.60 1.99
N SER A 81 39.33 -6.62 2.58
CA SER A 81 40.11 -6.85 3.81
C SER A 81 39.21 -7.16 5.01
N GLU A 82 39.72 -7.93 5.98
CA GLU A 82 39.02 -8.19 7.25
C GLU A 82 38.63 -6.90 7.97
N ALA A 83 39.51 -5.88 7.93
CA ALA A 83 39.24 -4.58 8.53
C ALA A 83 38.08 -3.85 7.86
N ARG A 84 37.99 -3.90 6.52
CA ARG A 84 36.90 -3.27 5.77
C ARG A 84 35.57 -4.00 5.97
N ILE A 85 35.59 -5.33 6.02
CA ILE A 85 34.41 -6.13 6.35
C ILE A 85 33.95 -5.82 7.78
N ALA A 86 34.89 -5.73 8.73
CA ALA A 86 34.57 -5.37 10.11
C ALA A 86 34.01 -3.94 10.23
N ALA A 87 34.48 -3.00 9.42
CA ALA A 87 33.93 -1.64 9.35
C ALA A 87 32.51 -1.64 8.76
N ALA A 88 32.31 -2.31 7.63
CA ALA A 88 31.02 -2.42 6.98
C ALA A 88 29.97 -3.11 7.87
N LEU A 89 30.34 -4.17 8.60
CA LEU A 89 29.43 -4.79 9.58
C LEU A 89 29.05 -3.84 10.73
N ARG A 90 29.97 -2.95 11.15
CA ARG A 90 29.68 -1.93 12.18
C ARG A 90 28.74 -0.86 11.63
N GLU A 91 28.95 -0.40 10.40
CA GLU A 91 28.02 0.53 9.73
C GLU A 91 26.60 -0.05 9.68
N LEU A 92 26.46 -1.32 9.28
CA LEU A 92 25.15 -1.98 9.25
C LEU A 92 24.50 -2.09 10.64
N GLU A 93 25.29 -2.24 11.70
CA GLU A 93 24.78 -2.19 13.07
C GLU A 93 24.36 -0.79 13.49
N THR A 94 25.15 0.24 13.14
CA THR A 94 24.85 1.65 13.42
C THR A 94 23.53 2.08 12.78
N HIS A 95 23.27 1.63 11.54
CA HIS A 95 22.03 1.95 10.81
C HIS A 95 20.92 0.90 11.00
N SER A 96 21.02 0.05 12.03
CA SER A 96 19.99 -0.94 12.40
C SER A 96 19.61 -1.95 11.30
N TYR A 97 20.45 -2.14 10.28
CA TYR A 97 20.27 -3.20 9.28
C TYR A 97 20.73 -4.57 9.79
N LEU A 98 21.63 -4.59 10.76
CA LEU A 98 22.17 -5.79 11.37
C LEU A 98 22.18 -5.67 12.89
N ARG A 99 21.92 -6.77 13.60
CA ARG A 99 22.14 -6.86 15.05
C ARG A 99 22.84 -8.17 15.37
N ARG A 100 24.00 -8.09 16.03
CA ARG A 100 24.73 -9.27 16.52
C ARG A 100 24.69 -9.31 18.04
N PHE A 101 24.37 -10.47 18.60
CA PHE A 101 24.44 -10.70 20.04
C PHE A 101 24.87 -12.13 20.34
N LYS A 102 25.38 -12.35 21.55
CA LYS A 102 25.78 -13.67 22.04
C LYS A 102 24.60 -14.28 22.76
N GLU A 103 24.11 -15.41 22.26
CA GLU A 103 23.03 -16.18 22.86
C GLU A 103 23.60 -17.46 23.47
N ARG A 104 23.24 -17.76 24.72
CA ARG A 104 23.60 -19.02 25.36
C ARG A 104 22.48 -20.02 25.09
N ILE A 105 22.76 -21.02 24.26
CA ILE A 105 21.78 -22.05 23.91
C ILE A 105 21.59 -23.05 25.06
N PRO A 106 20.41 -23.71 25.14
CA PRO A 106 20.20 -24.85 26.03
C PRO A 106 21.19 -25.96 25.65
N GLY A 107 22.23 -26.13 26.46
CA GLY A 107 23.44 -26.90 26.10
C GLY A 107 24.76 -26.21 26.49
N GLY A 108 24.70 -24.98 26.97
CA GLY A 108 25.83 -24.30 27.63
C GLY A 108 26.81 -23.59 26.69
N ALA A 109 26.74 -23.87 25.38
CA ALA A 109 27.53 -23.16 24.38
C ALA A 109 27.01 -21.74 24.13
N VAL A 110 27.93 -20.81 23.87
CA VAL A 110 27.63 -19.42 23.50
C VAL A 110 27.76 -19.28 21.99
N VAL A 111 26.65 -19.01 21.29
CA VAL A 111 26.61 -18.85 19.84
C VAL A 111 26.41 -17.37 19.50
N THR A 112 27.13 -16.89 18.49
CA THR A 112 26.90 -15.53 17.96
C THR A 112 25.72 -15.59 17.00
N ARG A 113 24.61 -14.95 17.36
CA ARG A 113 23.42 -14.85 16.51
C ARG A 113 23.42 -13.49 15.82
N THR A 114 23.14 -13.53 14.53
CA THR A 114 23.06 -12.34 13.67
C THR A 114 21.64 -12.23 13.14
N ILE A 115 20.97 -11.12 13.45
CA ILE A 115 19.66 -10.77 12.90
C ILE A 115 19.87 -9.72 11.83
N SER A 116 19.37 -9.97 10.63
CA SER A 116 19.32 -9.00 9.53
C SER A 116 17.91 -8.43 9.44
N TYR A 117 17.77 -7.11 9.38
CA TYR A 117 16.48 -6.43 9.24
C TYR A 117 16.28 -5.98 7.80
N ALA A 118 15.19 -6.45 7.16
CA ALA A 118 14.84 -6.04 5.81
C ALA A 118 14.41 -4.57 5.73
N ARG A 119 13.85 -4.02 6.80
CA ARG A 119 13.54 -2.59 6.97
C ARG A 119 13.89 -2.17 8.41
N PRO A 120 14.82 -1.23 8.63
CA PRO A 120 15.24 -0.84 9.97
C PRO A 120 14.18 0.00 10.72
N GLU A 121 13.33 0.74 10.01
CA GLU A 121 12.31 1.63 10.61
C GLU A 121 11.29 0.90 11.49
N THR A 122 10.98 -0.37 11.18
CA THR A 122 10.03 -1.17 11.98
C THR A 122 10.55 -1.50 13.38
N VAL A 123 11.86 -1.36 13.62
CA VAL A 123 12.51 -1.65 14.91
C VAL A 123 12.53 -0.42 15.83
N HIS A 124 12.33 0.79 15.30
CA HIS A 124 12.15 1.99 16.12
C HIS A 124 10.72 2.11 16.67
N GLU A 125 9.71 1.60 15.95
CA GLU A 125 8.31 1.56 16.43
C GLU A 125 8.01 0.33 17.29
N SER A 126 8.63 -0.81 16.97
CA SER A 126 8.51 -2.03 17.76
C SER A 126 9.75 -2.14 18.65
N GLY A 127 9.58 -1.84 19.95
CA GLY A 127 10.60 -2.12 20.97
C GLY A 127 11.17 -3.54 20.83
N PRO A 128 12.37 -3.79 21.39
CA PRO A 128 13.15 -5.00 21.12
C PRO A 128 12.26 -6.25 21.22
N PRO A 129 12.30 -7.19 20.24
CA PRO A 129 11.53 -8.42 20.32
C PRO A 129 11.96 -9.13 21.60
N GLN A 130 11.06 -9.16 22.58
CA GLN A 130 11.29 -9.94 23.78
C GLN A 130 11.41 -11.40 23.35
N PRO A 131 12.42 -12.14 23.84
CA PRO A 131 12.45 -13.58 23.62
C PRO A 131 11.14 -14.14 24.15
N VAL A 132 10.36 -14.75 23.25
CA VAL A 132 9.13 -15.45 23.62
C VAL A 132 9.57 -16.54 24.60
N ARG A 133 9.32 -16.32 25.88
CA ARG A 133 9.55 -17.35 26.91
C ARG A 133 8.73 -18.56 26.49
N PRO A 134 9.32 -19.77 26.41
CA PRO A 134 8.53 -20.97 26.19
C PRO A 134 7.41 -21.01 27.23
N ALA A 135 6.17 -21.13 26.75
CA ALA A 135 5.00 -21.23 27.61
C ALA A 135 5.19 -22.40 28.58
N GLU A 136 5.12 -22.12 29.87
CA GLU A 136 5.04 -23.17 30.88
C GLU A 136 3.76 -24.00 30.63
N PRO A 137 3.83 -25.34 30.73
CA PRO A 137 2.65 -26.19 30.56
C PRO A 137 1.61 -25.87 31.64
N ILE A 138 0.41 -25.49 31.21
CA ILE A 138 -0.74 -25.32 32.11
C ILE A 138 -1.22 -26.72 32.51
N GLU A 139 -1.12 -27.06 33.81
CA GLU A 139 -1.71 -28.28 34.37
C GLU A 139 -3.26 -28.20 34.34
N PRO A 140 -3.98 -29.28 34.01
CA PRO A 140 -5.43 -29.28 33.95
C PRO A 140 -6.05 -29.37 35.36
N VAL A 141 -6.81 -28.35 35.74
CA VAL A 141 -7.62 -28.34 36.98
C VAL A 141 -8.89 -29.16 36.78
N ALA A 142 -9.13 -30.12 37.68
CA ALA A 142 -10.34 -30.95 37.74
C ALA A 142 -11.54 -30.20 38.37
N PRO A 143 -12.80 -30.53 38.00
CA PRO A 143 -13.99 -29.84 38.48
C PRO A 143 -14.50 -30.38 39.83
N GLY A 144 -14.77 -29.50 40.79
CA GLY A 144 -15.45 -29.83 42.06
C GLY A 144 -16.97 -29.52 42.02
N PRO A 145 -17.81 -30.19 42.84
CA PRO A 145 -19.27 -30.07 42.80
C PRO A 145 -19.86 -28.99 43.75
N VAL A 146 -21.12 -28.65 43.45
CA VAL A 146 -22.05 -27.60 43.95
C VAL A 146 -22.48 -27.67 45.44
N PRO A 147 -23.12 -26.59 46.00
CA PRO A 147 -23.13 -26.20 47.43
C PRO A 147 -24.49 -26.40 48.15
N SER A 148 -24.57 -26.09 49.47
CA SER A 148 -25.72 -25.49 50.23
C SER A 148 -25.41 -25.41 51.78
N PRO A 149 -26.22 -24.77 52.67
CA PRO A 149 -25.94 -23.46 53.31
C PRO A 149 -25.96 -23.52 54.87
N VAL A 150 -25.89 -22.38 55.59
CA VAL A 150 -26.60 -22.03 56.88
C VAL A 150 -25.84 -20.92 57.67
N ASP A 151 -26.53 -19.80 57.96
CA ASP A 151 -26.26 -18.68 58.93
C ASP A 151 -26.84 -19.01 60.35
N PRO A 152 -26.72 -18.22 61.47
CA PRO A 152 -26.29 -16.81 61.67
C PRO A 152 -25.42 -16.46 62.95
N GLU A 153 -24.99 -15.17 63.04
CA GLU A 153 -24.54 -14.21 64.12
C GLU A 153 -24.54 -14.56 65.65
N PRO A 154 -23.83 -13.83 66.59
CA PRO A 154 -23.76 -12.34 66.75
C PRO A 154 -22.45 -11.67 67.34
N GLU A 155 -22.44 -10.32 67.40
CA GLU A 155 -21.43 -9.36 67.97
C GLU A 155 -21.56 -9.14 69.52
N PRO A 156 -20.58 -8.53 70.28
CA PRO A 156 -20.45 -7.05 70.45
C PRO A 156 -19.05 -6.43 70.87
N GLU A 157 -19.00 -5.07 70.81
CA GLU A 157 -18.06 -3.92 71.16
C GLU A 157 -17.09 -3.98 72.42
N PRO A 158 -16.34 -2.91 72.93
CA PRO A 158 -16.22 -1.43 72.61
C PRO A 158 -14.85 -0.61 72.82
N VAL A 159 -14.78 0.63 72.24
CA VAL A 159 -14.08 1.99 72.50
C VAL A 159 -12.63 2.18 73.10
N PRO A 160 -11.95 3.40 73.19
CA PRO A 160 -12.32 4.84 72.93
C PRO A 160 -11.30 5.86 72.26
N VAL A 161 -11.86 7.07 71.98
CA VAL A 161 -11.52 8.50 71.56
C VAL A 161 -10.26 9.24 72.17
N PRO A 162 -9.87 10.57 71.96
CA PRO A 162 -10.57 11.80 71.44
C PRO A 162 -9.83 12.96 70.66
N ALA A 163 -10.65 13.79 69.96
CA ALA A 163 -10.80 15.29 69.80
C ALA A 163 -9.61 16.30 69.69
N PRO A 164 -9.79 17.52 69.08
CA PRO A 164 -10.55 18.66 69.68
C PRO A 164 -11.38 19.56 68.72
N VAL A 165 -12.30 20.36 69.29
CA VAL A 165 -13.11 21.42 68.63
C VAL A 165 -13.08 22.73 69.47
N GLU A 166 -13.16 23.89 68.79
CA GLU A 166 -13.56 25.24 69.27
C GLU A 166 -13.95 26.06 68.02
N SER A 167 -14.89 27.03 67.95
CA SER A 167 -15.90 27.63 68.84
C SER A 167 -16.77 28.59 67.99
N GLY A 168 -18.09 28.75 68.27
CA GLY A 168 -18.89 29.94 67.86
C GLY A 168 -20.41 29.73 67.58
N PRO A 169 -21.38 30.48 68.17
CA PRO A 169 -22.77 30.00 68.39
C PRO A 169 -23.97 30.79 67.75
N LEU A 170 -25.08 30.03 67.53
CA LEU A 170 -26.55 30.31 67.61
C LEU A 170 -27.25 31.25 66.57
N PRO A 171 -28.60 31.16 66.30
CA PRO A 171 -29.69 30.35 66.89
C PRO A 171 -30.67 29.64 65.90
N VAL A 172 -31.57 28.81 66.45
CA VAL A 172 -32.63 27.98 65.80
C VAL A 172 -33.90 28.80 65.47
N PRO A 173 -34.75 28.42 64.48
CA PRO A 173 -36.01 27.76 64.83
C PRO A 173 -36.49 26.64 63.88
N VAL A 174 -37.46 25.89 64.41
CA VAL A 174 -38.00 24.55 64.08
C VAL A 174 -38.95 24.56 62.85
N PRO A 175 -39.17 23.41 62.14
CA PRO A 175 -39.73 23.36 60.79
C PRO A 175 -41.24 23.07 60.74
N ALA A 176 -41.89 23.40 59.62
CA ALA A 176 -43.14 22.78 59.19
C ALA A 176 -43.44 23.02 57.69
N ALA A 177 -43.96 21.96 57.06
CA ALA A 177 -44.75 21.89 55.82
C ALA A 177 -44.03 21.63 54.47
N ALA A 178 -44.51 20.56 53.82
CA ALA A 178 -44.20 19.98 52.49
C ALA A 178 -44.41 20.97 51.32
N ASP A 179 -43.89 20.83 50.10
CA ASP A 179 -43.55 19.74 49.14
C ASP A 179 -42.58 20.37 48.07
N PRO A 180 -42.18 19.75 46.93
CA PRO A 180 -41.63 18.42 46.63
C PRO A 180 -40.25 18.50 45.92
N ALA A 181 -39.70 17.34 45.57
CA ALA A 181 -38.36 17.06 45.02
C ALA A 181 -37.95 17.80 43.72
N PRO A 182 -36.63 18.03 43.50
CA PRO A 182 -36.08 18.58 42.26
C PRO A 182 -36.18 17.59 41.09
N ALA A 183 -36.44 18.13 39.89
CA ALA A 183 -36.65 17.39 38.64
C ALA A 183 -35.44 16.51 38.22
N PRO A 184 -35.68 15.37 37.55
CA PRO A 184 -34.62 14.46 37.08
C PRO A 184 -33.83 15.04 35.88
N PRO A 185 -32.58 14.58 35.67
CA PRO A 185 -31.74 15.01 34.54
C PRO A 185 -32.30 14.51 33.19
N PRO A 186 -32.04 15.22 32.07
CA PRO A 186 -32.57 14.85 30.77
C PRO A 186 -31.94 13.56 30.23
N GLU A 187 -32.79 12.67 29.71
CA GLU A 187 -32.44 11.42 29.04
C GLU A 187 -31.65 11.65 27.73
N PRO A 188 -30.78 10.70 27.33
CA PRO A 188 -30.00 10.77 26.10
C PRO A 188 -30.91 10.72 24.86
N GLU A 189 -30.84 11.76 24.03
CA GLU A 189 -31.48 11.83 22.72
C GLU A 189 -31.06 10.64 21.85
N ALA A 190 -32.03 9.85 21.40
CA ALA A 190 -31.84 8.81 20.41
C ALA A 190 -31.14 9.39 19.15
N PRO A 191 -30.23 8.64 18.49
CA PRO A 191 -29.56 9.10 17.29
C PRO A 191 -30.61 9.38 16.22
N ARG A 192 -30.80 10.67 15.92
CA ARG A 192 -31.63 11.14 14.82
C ARG A 192 -31.16 10.44 13.55
N ALA A 193 -32.05 9.72 12.89
CA ALA A 193 -31.82 9.19 11.57
C ALA A 193 -31.36 10.35 10.68
N GLY A 194 -30.10 10.29 10.24
CA GLY A 194 -29.57 11.25 9.27
C GLY A 194 -30.45 11.26 8.00
N PRO A 195 -30.44 12.37 7.24
CA PRO A 195 -31.17 12.45 5.98
C PRO A 195 -30.82 11.25 5.08
N PRO A 196 -31.77 10.77 4.24
CA PRO A 196 -31.51 9.65 3.34
C PRO A 196 -30.25 9.94 2.54
N SER A 197 -29.27 9.04 2.65
CA SER A 197 -28.00 9.10 1.91
C SER A 197 -28.31 9.44 0.46
N ALA A 198 -27.72 10.51 -0.04
CA ALA A 198 -27.72 10.81 -1.46
C ALA A 198 -27.39 9.52 -2.25
N PRO A 199 -28.03 9.29 -3.41
CA PRO A 199 -27.72 8.13 -4.23
C PRO A 199 -26.21 8.10 -4.47
N PRO A 200 -25.56 6.92 -4.37
CA PRO A 200 -24.13 6.82 -4.55
C PRO A 200 -23.75 7.42 -5.91
N ALA A 201 -22.69 8.23 -5.93
CA ALA A 201 -22.19 8.83 -7.16
C ALA A 201 -22.06 7.75 -8.26
N PRO A 202 -22.51 8.03 -9.49
CA PRO A 202 -22.44 7.05 -10.56
C PRO A 202 -21.00 6.62 -10.76
N LEU A 203 -20.80 5.32 -10.92
CA LEU A 203 -19.49 4.79 -11.24
C LEU A 203 -19.04 5.33 -12.61
N PRO A 204 -17.75 5.63 -12.79
CA PRO A 204 -17.25 6.04 -14.10
C PRO A 204 -17.49 4.91 -15.10
N GLU A 205 -17.94 5.25 -16.29
CA GLU A 205 -18.10 4.29 -17.38
C GLU A 205 -17.07 4.57 -18.48
N PRO A 206 -16.54 3.53 -19.14
CA PRO A 206 -15.62 3.72 -20.25
C PRO A 206 -16.38 4.30 -21.44
N VAL A 207 -15.73 5.22 -22.17
CA VAL A 207 -16.32 5.88 -23.34
C VAL A 207 -16.31 4.91 -24.52
N ALA A 208 -15.20 4.20 -24.72
CA ALA A 208 -15.08 3.15 -25.73
C ALA A 208 -15.26 1.76 -25.12
N TYR A 209 -16.19 0.98 -25.67
CA TYR A 209 -16.32 -0.44 -25.33
C TYR A 209 -15.12 -1.22 -25.87
N ASP A 210 -14.40 -1.88 -24.97
CA ASP A 210 -13.23 -2.69 -25.27
C ASP A 210 -13.29 -3.98 -24.44
N PRO A 211 -13.54 -5.15 -25.05
CA PRO A 211 -13.72 -6.41 -24.33
C PRO A 211 -12.43 -6.89 -23.65
N ASP A 212 -11.25 -6.55 -24.17
CA ASP A 212 -9.98 -6.94 -23.57
C ASP A 212 -9.72 -6.09 -22.31
N ARG A 213 -10.02 -4.79 -22.36
CA ARG A 213 -9.95 -3.90 -21.18
C ARG A 213 -10.88 -4.35 -20.07
N LEU A 214 -12.11 -4.76 -20.41
CA LEU A 214 -13.07 -5.31 -19.45
C LEU A 214 -12.57 -6.63 -18.83
N ARG A 215 -11.91 -7.49 -19.62
CA ARG A 215 -11.32 -8.74 -19.12
C ARG A 215 -10.18 -8.46 -18.12
N VAL A 216 -9.29 -7.51 -18.44
CA VAL A 216 -8.20 -7.09 -17.54
C VAL A 216 -8.77 -6.48 -16.26
N ALA A 217 -9.78 -5.62 -16.36
CA ALA A 217 -10.46 -5.00 -15.23
C ALA A 217 -11.09 -6.03 -14.27
N SER A 218 -11.83 -7.01 -14.81
CA SER A 218 -12.42 -8.10 -14.03
C SER A 218 -11.35 -9.00 -13.38
N GLY A 219 -10.28 -9.30 -14.12
CA GLY A 219 -9.13 -10.05 -13.61
C GLY A 219 -8.44 -9.36 -12.44
N LEU A 220 -8.30 -8.03 -12.51
CA LEU A 220 -7.73 -7.21 -11.43
C LEU A 220 -8.59 -7.27 -10.17
N LEU A 221 -9.91 -7.06 -10.29
CA LEU A 221 -10.85 -7.14 -9.16
C LEU A 221 -10.83 -8.52 -8.50
N CYS A 222 -10.78 -9.59 -9.31
CA CYS A 222 -10.62 -10.95 -8.81
C CYS A 222 -9.30 -11.12 -8.05
N ALA A 223 -8.21 -10.52 -8.53
CA ALA A 223 -6.89 -10.66 -7.93
C ALA A 223 -6.73 -9.94 -6.58
N LEU A 224 -7.55 -8.94 -6.27
CA LEU A 224 -7.46 -8.15 -5.02
C LEU A 224 -7.47 -9.02 -3.75
N ARG A 225 -8.20 -10.14 -3.77
CA ARG A 225 -8.24 -11.09 -2.64
C ARG A 225 -6.89 -11.72 -2.29
N ARG A 226 -5.92 -11.70 -3.23
CA ARG A 226 -4.56 -12.19 -3.00
C ARG A 226 -3.71 -11.15 -2.26
N ASP A 227 -4.05 -9.88 -2.39
CA ASP A 227 -3.33 -8.77 -1.74
C ASP A 227 -3.88 -8.51 -0.33
N ASP A 228 -5.21 -8.60 -0.16
CA ASP A 228 -5.88 -8.55 1.15
C ASP A 228 -7.08 -9.52 1.16
N ALA A 229 -7.04 -10.52 2.05
CA ALA A 229 -8.09 -11.53 2.18
C ALA A 229 -9.46 -10.94 2.59
N ARG A 230 -9.51 -9.70 3.09
CA ARG A 230 -10.76 -9.00 3.43
C ARG A 230 -11.49 -8.44 2.22
N LEU A 231 -10.82 -8.37 1.05
CA LEU A 231 -11.40 -7.92 -0.22
C LEU A 231 -11.98 -9.10 -1.03
N LEU A 232 -12.78 -9.94 -0.38
CA LEU A 232 -13.55 -10.97 -1.07
C LEU A 232 -14.78 -10.32 -1.70
N LEU A 233 -14.85 -10.37 -3.02
CA LEU A 233 -15.96 -9.85 -3.82
C LEU A 233 -16.74 -11.02 -4.42
N SER A 234 -18.06 -10.92 -4.38
CA SER A 234 -18.95 -11.80 -5.13
C SER A 234 -18.83 -11.55 -6.63
N GLU A 235 -19.23 -12.53 -7.44
CA GLU A 235 -19.23 -12.40 -8.90
C GLU A 235 -20.10 -11.22 -9.37
N HIS A 236 -21.23 -11.00 -8.71
CA HIS A 236 -22.11 -9.87 -9.01
C HIS A 236 -21.42 -8.52 -8.74
N GLU A 237 -20.71 -8.39 -7.63
CA GLU A 237 -19.95 -7.18 -7.30
C GLU A 237 -18.80 -6.93 -8.28
N VAL A 238 -18.10 -7.99 -8.72
CA VAL A 238 -17.06 -7.88 -9.74
C VAL A 238 -17.66 -7.38 -11.06
N ARG A 239 -18.77 -7.97 -11.53
CA ARG A 239 -19.46 -7.51 -12.75
C ARG A 239 -19.89 -6.05 -12.65
N ARG A 240 -20.40 -5.62 -11.49
CA ARG A 240 -20.81 -4.23 -11.22
C ARG A 240 -19.65 -3.24 -11.24
N LEU A 241 -18.48 -3.61 -10.71
CA LEU A 241 -17.32 -2.71 -10.59
C LEU A 241 -16.41 -2.71 -11.83
N THR A 242 -16.51 -3.74 -12.68
CA THR A 242 -15.64 -3.90 -13.87
C THR A 242 -15.65 -2.69 -14.80
N PRO A 243 -16.80 -2.07 -15.15
CA PRO A 243 -16.81 -0.88 -16.01
C PRO A 243 -16.04 0.30 -15.39
N ALA A 244 -16.16 0.49 -14.08
CA ALA A 244 -15.46 1.55 -13.36
C ALA A 244 -13.94 1.41 -13.43
N VAL A 245 -13.44 0.18 -13.27
CA VAL A 245 -12.02 -0.10 -13.44
C VAL A 245 -11.59 0.05 -14.90
N ALA A 246 -12.42 -0.37 -15.86
CA ALA A 246 -12.12 -0.17 -17.29
C ALA A 246 -12.06 1.32 -17.66
N ALA A 247 -12.89 2.17 -17.05
CA ALA A 247 -12.83 3.62 -17.22
C ALA A 247 -11.54 4.22 -16.66
N TRP A 248 -10.99 3.66 -15.57
CA TRP A 248 -9.66 4.05 -15.06
C TRP A 248 -8.55 3.65 -16.02
N LEU A 249 -8.60 2.42 -16.56
CA LEU A 249 -7.62 1.93 -17.53
C LEU A 249 -7.64 2.76 -18.83
N GLU A 250 -8.81 3.21 -19.28
CA GLU A 250 -8.95 4.10 -20.45
C GLU A 250 -8.28 5.46 -20.24
N ARG A 251 -8.18 5.90 -18.99
CA ARG A 251 -7.51 7.15 -18.59
C ARG A 251 -6.03 6.97 -18.29
N GLU A 252 -5.45 5.89 -18.81
CA GLU A 252 -4.04 5.50 -18.63
C GLU A 252 -3.62 5.24 -17.18
N ALA A 253 -4.57 4.99 -16.27
CA ALA A 253 -4.22 4.46 -14.95
C ALA A 253 -3.76 3.01 -15.10
N GLY A 254 -2.45 2.77 -14.97
CA GLY A 254 -1.90 1.41 -15.07
C GLY A 254 -2.52 0.44 -14.05
N PRO A 255 -2.56 -0.88 -14.34
CA PRO A 255 -3.17 -1.88 -13.45
C PRO A 255 -2.65 -1.85 -12.02
N ASP A 256 -1.35 -1.63 -11.83
CA ASP A 256 -0.74 -1.57 -10.49
C ASP A 256 -1.11 -0.29 -9.74
N ALA A 257 -1.27 0.83 -10.44
CA ALA A 257 -1.74 2.09 -9.85
C ALA A 257 -3.19 1.97 -9.38
N VAL A 258 -4.05 1.32 -10.19
CA VAL A 258 -5.43 1.00 -9.79
C VAL A 258 -5.42 0.10 -8.56
N ARG A 259 -4.63 -0.98 -8.57
CA ARG A 259 -4.53 -1.90 -7.43
C ARG A 259 -4.11 -1.18 -6.16
N LEU A 260 -3.05 -0.37 -6.22
CA LEU A 260 -2.56 0.40 -5.08
C LEU A 260 -3.65 1.33 -4.55
N ALA A 261 -4.31 2.11 -5.41
CA ALA A 261 -5.38 3.01 -5.01
C ALA A 261 -6.55 2.28 -4.31
N LEU A 262 -6.85 1.05 -4.73
CA LEU A 262 -7.89 0.23 -4.12
C LEU A 262 -7.46 -0.41 -2.80
N THR A 263 -6.18 -0.73 -2.59
CA THR A 263 -5.68 -1.44 -1.40
C THR A 263 -5.01 -0.56 -0.34
N THR A 264 -4.63 0.69 -0.65
CA THR A 264 -3.98 1.58 0.33
C THR A 264 -4.94 2.07 1.43
N GLY A 265 -4.50 2.10 2.69
CA GLY A 265 -5.25 2.71 3.79
C GLY A 265 -6.62 2.08 4.05
N LEU A 266 -6.71 0.74 4.01
CA LEU A 266 -7.97 0.04 4.30
C LEU A 266 -8.30 0.11 5.81
N PRO A 267 -9.56 0.41 6.19
CA PRO A 267 -10.00 0.37 7.58
C PRO A 267 -9.74 -0.99 8.24
N ALA A 268 -9.54 -1.01 9.57
CA ALA A 268 -9.34 -2.26 10.32
C ALA A 268 -10.55 -3.21 10.21
N ALA A 269 -11.77 -2.67 10.30
CA ALA A 269 -13.01 -3.41 10.12
C ALA A 269 -13.68 -3.08 8.77
N LEU A 270 -13.68 -4.04 7.84
CA LEU A 270 -14.31 -3.92 6.53
C LEU A 270 -15.69 -4.61 6.51
N ARG A 271 -16.76 -3.83 6.65
CA ARG A 271 -18.15 -4.35 6.57
C ARG A 271 -18.73 -4.41 5.16
N ARG A 272 -18.29 -3.54 4.25
CA ARG A 272 -18.79 -3.46 2.86
C ARG A 272 -17.62 -3.24 1.87
N PRO A 273 -16.92 -4.30 1.47
CA PRO A 273 -15.75 -4.17 0.60
C PRO A 273 -16.11 -3.56 -0.76
N ALA A 274 -17.15 -4.06 -1.44
CA ALA A 274 -17.58 -3.52 -2.73
C ALA A 274 -18.05 -2.06 -2.68
N GLY A 275 -18.66 -1.65 -1.57
CA GLY A 275 -19.07 -0.25 -1.36
C GLY A 275 -17.88 0.69 -1.23
N LEU A 276 -16.84 0.27 -0.50
CA LEU A 276 -15.60 1.03 -0.38
C LEU A 276 -14.89 1.15 -1.73
N LEU A 277 -14.79 0.05 -2.48
CA LEU A 277 -14.17 0.06 -3.81
C LEU A 277 -14.95 0.93 -4.78
N ALA A 278 -16.29 0.86 -4.78
CA ALA A 278 -17.13 1.74 -5.58
C ALA A 278 -16.88 3.22 -5.27
N HIS A 279 -16.80 3.57 -3.97
CA HIS A 279 -16.51 4.93 -3.54
C HIS A 279 -15.12 5.39 -4.01
N ARG A 280 -14.09 4.55 -3.85
CA ARG A 280 -12.72 4.89 -4.32
C ARG A 280 -12.65 5.06 -5.82
N LEU A 281 -13.29 4.18 -6.58
CA LEU A 281 -13.34 4.27 -8.04
C LEU A 281 -14.07 5.51 -8.53
N ALA A 282 -15.06 6.00 -7.79
CA ALA A 282 -15.76 7.25 -8.12
C ALA A 282 -14.97 8.50 -7.71
N THR A 283 -14.43 8.53 -6.48
CA THR A 283 -13.81 9.72 -5.89
C THR A 283 -12.38 9.96 -6.35
N LEU A 284 -11.61 8.89 -6.59
CA LEU A 284 -10.19 8.97 -6.93
C LEU A 284 -9.92 8.81 -8.44
N ALA A 285 -10.98 8.82 -9.27
CA ALA A 285 -10.83 8.64 -10.71
C ALA A 285 -9.95 9.75 -11.30
N PRO A 286 -8.92 9.40 -12.11
CA PRO A 286 -8.14 10.40 -12.82
C PRO A 286 -9.03 11.17 -13.81
N PRO A 287 -8.69 12.43 -14.14
CA PRO A 287 -9.42 13.19 -15.15
C PRO A 287 -9.33 12.48 -16.52
N PRO A 288 -10.35 12.64 -17.39
CA PRO A 288 -10.31 12.04 -18.71
C PRO A 288 -9.18 12.68 -19.54
N LEU A 289 -8.48 11.87 -20.31
CA LEU A 289 -7.48 12.37 -21.25
C LEU A 289 -8.18 13.08 -22.42
N PRO A 290 -7.58 14.15 -22.96
CA PRO A 290 -8.11 14.78 -24.16
C PRO A 290 -8.13 13.76 -25.31
N ALA A 291 -9.21 13.75 -26.08
CA ALA A 291 -9.31 12.88 -27.24
C ALA A 291 -8.11 13.11 -28.18
N PRO A 292 -7.53 12.05 -28.76
CA PRO A 292 -6.44 12.22 -29.71
C PRO A 292 -6.91 13.13 -30.86
N ALA A 293 -6.08 14.09 -31.23
CA ALA A 293 -6.37 14.93 -32.38
C ALA A 293 -6.59 14.05 -33.62
N PRO A 294 -7.58 14.37 -34.46
CA PRO A 294 -7.81 13.61 -35.69
C PRO A 294 -6.51 13.58 -36.51
N PRO A 295 -6.18 12.44 -37.15
CA PRO A 295 -4.98 12.35 -37.95
C PRO A 295 -5.00 13.43 -39.03
N PRO A 296 -3.84 14.05 -39.36
CA PRO A 296 -3.78 15.02 -40.43
C PRO A 296 -4.25 14.37 -41.73
N LEU A 297 -5.06 15.11 -42.51
CA LEU A 297 -5.50 14.65 -43.83
C LEU A 297 -4.30 14.25 -44.70
N PRO A 298 -4.42 13.20 -45.52
CA PRO A 298 -3.34 12.74 -46.38
C PRO A 298 -2.90 13.86 -47.33
N MET A 299 -1.61 13.90 -47.64
CA MET A 299 -1.07 14.80 -48.66
C MET A 299 -1.40 14.22 -50.04
N ARG A 300 -2.05 15.02 -50.88
CA ARG A 300 -2.48 14.65 -52.25
C ARG A 300 -2.19 15.81 -53.20
N ASN A 301 -2.04 15.52 -54.48
CA ASN A 301 -1.94 16.56 -55.49
C ASN A 301 -3.32 17.12 -55.83
N CYS A 302 -3.40 18.41 -56.08
CA CYS A 302 -4.62 19.06 -56.54
C CYS A 302 -4.86 18.79 -58.04
N ASP A 303 -6.04 18.26 -58.39
CA ASP A 303 -6.44 17.92 -59.77
C ASP A 303 -6.43 19.10 -60.76
N GLY A 304 -6.34 20.34 -60.28
CA GLY A 304 -6.30 21.54 -61.12
C GLY A 304 -4.92 22.16 -61.33
N CYS A 305 -3.93 21.86 -60.47
CA CYS A 305 -2.63 22.56 -60.51
C CYS A 305 -1.45 21.74 -59.99
N GLU A 306 -1.64 20.45 -59.70
CA GLU A 306 -0.62 19.51 -59.19
C GLU A 306 0.04 19.92 -57.86
N ARG A 307 -0.45 20.98 -57.19
CA ARG A 307 0.09 21.41 -55.90
C ARG A 307 -0.28 20.42 -54.80
N GLY A 308 0.70 20.01 -54.00
CA GLY A 308 0.49 19.20 -52.80
C GLY A 308 -0.38 19.92 -51.76
N ILE A 309 -1.50 19.31 -51.40
CA ILE A 309 -2.48 19.80 -50.42
C ILE A 309 -2.84 18.70 -49.43
N ARG A 310 -3.23 19.07 -48.21
CA ARG A 310 -3.83 18.14 -47.24
C ARG A 310 -5.35 18.27 -47.31
N ALA A 311 -6.00 17.33 -47.98
CA ALA A 311 -7.44 17.39 -48.25
C ALA A 311 -8.05 15.98 -48.38
N PRO A 312 -9.36 15.80 -48.16
CA PRO A 312 -10.06 14.57 -48.51
C PRO A 312 -10.07 14.36 -50.04
N GLU A 313 -10.53 13.19 -50.47
CA GLU A 313 -10.55 12.81 -51.89
C GLU A 313 -11.45 13.75 -52.71
N GLY A 314 -10.95 14.21 -53.87
CA GLY A 314 -11.66 15.11 -54.78
C GLY A 314 -11.64 16.60 -54.41
N GLU A 315 -10.98 16.99 -53.32
CA GLU A 315 -10.87 18.40 -52.96
C GLU A 315 -9.73 19.12 -53.70
N ARG A 316 -10.03 20.32 -54.23
CA ARG A 316 -9.05 21.18 -54.90
C ARG A 316 -8.39 22.16 -53.93
N CYS A 317 -7.22 22.67 -54.30
CA CYS A 317 -6.52 23.70 -53.52
C CYS A 317 -7.36 24.99 -53.42
N ARG A 318 -7.05 25.85 -52.44
CA ARG A 318 -7.78 27.11 -52.21
C ARG A 318 -7.85 27.98 -53.48
N ASP A 319 -6.76 28.05 -54.24
CA ASP A 319 -6.69 28.85 -55.46
C ASP A 319 -7.61 28.27 -56.55
N CYS A 320 -7.55 26.95 -56.79
CA CYS A 320 -8.41 26.26 -57.76
C CYS A 320 -9.90 26.27 -57.36
N ARG A 321 -10.21 26.24 -56.06
CA ARG A 321 -11.58 26.43 -55.55
C ARG A 321 -12.07 27.86 -55.80
N GLY A 322 -11.20 28.85 -55.57
CA GLY A 322 -11.49 30.26 -55.83
C GLY A 322 -11.71 30.58 -57.30
N THR A 323 -10.96 29.93 -58.22
CA THR A 323 -11.17 30.09 -59.67
C THR A 323 -12.44 29.41 -60.16
N ALA A 324 -12.76 28.22 -59.64
CA ALA A 324 -14.00 27.52 -59.99
C ALA A 324 -15.25 28.28 -59.50
N ALA A 325 -15.20 28.84 -58.29
CA ALA A 325 -16.29 29.66 -57.73
C ALA A 325 -16.46 31.03 -58.42
N ARG A 326 -15.43 31.53 -59.11
CA ARG A 326 -15.50 32.76 -59.92
C ARG A 326 -15.97 32.52 -61.36
N ALA A 327 -15.97 31.27 -61.80
CA ALA A 327 -16.37 30.86 -63.15
C ALA A 327 -17.82 30.33 -63.21
N ALA A 328 -18.49 30.19 -62.07
CA ALA A 328 -19.91 29.86 -61.91
C ALA A 328 -20.71 31.13 -61.62
#